data_AF-E0WHB6-F1
#
_entry.id   AF-E0WHB6-F1
#
_cell.length_a   1.000
_cell.length_b   1.000
_cell.length_c   1.000
_cell.angle_alpha   90.00
_cell.angle_beta   90.00
_cell.angle_gamma   90.00
#
_symmetry.space_group_name_H-M   'P 1'
#
loop_
_entity.id
_entity.type
_entity.pdbx_description
1 polymer ?
#
loop_
_entity_poly.entity_id
_entity_poly.type
_entity_poly.pdbx_seq_one_letter_code
_entity_poly.pdbx_strand_id
1 'polypeptide(L)'
;EQPFAPYRETMELVAQSMARAQQDTGEAKLFSANITADDHDEMVARAEFVLGAFGENASHVASLVDGYVAGPAAVTTARKYFPNQYVHYHRAGHG
;
A
#
# COMPACT_ATOMS: atom_id res chain seq x y z
N GLU A 1 -1.43 11.70 -3.37
CA GLU A 1 -2.60 11.96 -2.50
C GLU A 1 -3.48 13.01 -3.16
N GLN A 2 -4.80 12.89 -3.06
CA GLN A 2 -5.74 13.79 -3.72
C GLN A 2 -6.55 14.56 -2.66
N PRO A 3 -6.83 15.87 -2.82
CA PRO A 3 -7.47 16.68 -1.78
C PRO A 3 -8.87 16.21 -1.37
N PHE A 4 -9.61 15.57 -2.28
CA PHE A 4 -10.97 15.06 -2.01
C PHE A 4 -10.99 13.65 -1.39
N ALA A 5 -9.83 13.00 -1.29
CA ALA A 5 -9.64 11.70 -0.66
C ALA A 5 -8.26 11.66 0.00
N PRO A 6 -8.09 12.35 1.16
CA PRO A 6 -6.83 12.36 1.88
C PRO A 6 -6.35 10.94 2.15
N TYR A 7 -5.07 10.67 1.88
CA TYR A 7 -4.56 9.29 1.88
C TYR A 7 -4.68 8.63 3.25
N ARG A 8 -4.29 9.36 4.31
CA ARG A 8 -4.33 8.85 5.68
C ARG A 8 -5.73 8.46 6.12
N GLU A 9 -6.69 9.35 5.94
CA GLU A 9 -8.11 9.11 6.23
C GLU A 9 -8.64 7.93 5.42
N THR A 10 -8.30 7.86 4.12
CA THR A 10 -8.73 6.77 3.25
C THR A 10 -8.19 5.41 3.74
N MET A 11 -6.91 5.32 4.08
CA MET A 11 -6.30 4.06 4.52
C MET A 11 -6.83 3.60 5.89
N GLU A 12 -7.12 4.53 6.81
CA GLU A 12 -7.78 4.22 8.09
C GLU A 12 -9.19 3.66 7.86
N LEU A 13 -9.99 4.27 6.98
CA LEU A 13 -11.32 3.79 6.64
C LEU A 13 -11.29 2.43 5.91
N VAL A 14 -10.29 2.18 5.07
CA VAL A 14 -10.09 0.88 4.42
C VAL A 14 -9.70 -0.18 5.45
N ALA A 15 -8.81 0.11 6.39
CA ALA A 15 -8.44 -0.81 7.48
C ALA A 15 -9.66 -1.20 8.33
N GLN A 16 -10.48 -0.21 8.72
CA GLN A 16 -11.74 -0.45 9.43
C GLN A 16 -12.73 -1.30 8.59
N SER A 17 -12.78 -1.06 7.29
CA SER A 17 -13.66 -1.81 6.39
C SER A 17 -13.20 -3.25 6.19
N MET A 18 -11.88 -3.49 6.13
CA MET A 18 -11.30 -4.83 6.12
C MET A 18 -11.66 -5.58 7.41
N ALA A 19 -11.48 -4.95 8.58
CA ALA A 19 -11.81 -5.58 9.86
C ALA A 19 -13.29 -5.99 9.94
N ARG A 20 -14.21 -5.10 9.56
CA ARG A 20 -15.65 -5.40 9.48
C ARG A 20 -15.95 -6.55 8.51
N ALA A 21 -15.38 -6.50 7.30
CA ALA A 21 -15.60 -7.54 6.31
C ALA A 21 -15.06 -8.91 6.77
N GLN A 22 -13.91 -8.96 7.42
CA GLN A 22 -13.36 -10.21 7.98
C GLN A 22 -14.23 -10.74 9.13
N GLN A 23 -14.76 -9.86 9.99
CA GLN A 23 -15.68 -10.25 11.06
C GLN A 23 -16.99 -10.83 10.48
N ASP A 24 -17.55 -10.19 9.47
CA ASP A 24 -18.83 -10.59 8.87
C ASP A 24 -18.71 -11.90 8.08
N THR A 25 -17.59 -12.14 7.40
CA THR A 25 -17.43 -13.31 6.54
C THR A 25 -16.63 -14.45 7.17
N GLY A 26 -15.86 -14.20 8.24
CA GLY A 26 -14.94 -15.17 8.83
C GLY A 26 -13.76 -15.56 7.92
N GLU A 27 -13.46 -14.74 6.92
CA GLU A 27 -12.40 -15.00 5.93
C GLU A 27 -11.40 -13.85 5.90
N ALA A 28 -10.11 -14.16 5.75
CA ALA A 28 -9.08 -13.15 5.51
C ALA A 28 -9.35 -12.37 4.21
N LYS A 29 -9.14 -11.05 4.23
CA LYS A 29 -9.24 -10.18 3.06
C LYS A 29 -7.89 -9.51 2.82
N LEU A 30 -7.60 -9.17 1.57
CA LEU A 30 -6.33 -8.56 1.18
C LEU A 30 -6.57 -7.18 0.57
N PHE A 31 -5.59 -6.29 0.70
CA PHE A 31 -5.60 -4.97 0.07
C PHE A 31 -4.23 -4.63 -0.50
N SER A 32 -4.18 -4.00 -1.67
CA SER A 32 -2.94 -3.53 -2.29
C SER A 32 -2.91 -2.01 -2.28
N ALA A 33 -2.17 -1.42 -1.34
CA ALA A 33 -2.08 0.03 -1.19
C ALA A 33 -1.07 0.62 -2.18
N ASN A 34 -1.46 1.64 -2.96
CA ASN A 34 -0.51 2.37 -3.79
C ASN A 34 0.39 3.24 -2.90
N ILE A 35 1.70 3.01 -2.97
CA ILE A 35 2.72 3.79 -2.25
C ILE A 35 3.61 4.61 -3.19
N THR A 36 3.32 4.61 -4.50
CA THR A 36 4.14 5.28 -5.51
C THR A 36 4.28 6.78 -5.23
N ALA A 37 5.53 7.24 -5.18
CA ALA A 37 5.91 8.64 -5.13
C ALA A 37 7.29 8.81 -5.77
N ASP A 38 7.62 10.02 -6.21
CA ASP A 38 8.95 10.34 -6.74
C ASP A 38 10.00 10.34 -5.61
N ASP A 39 9.62 10.82 -4.43
CA ASP A 39 10.45 10.87 -3.25
C ASP A 39 10.48 9.51 -2.53
N HIS A 40 11.69 9.00 -2.28
CA HIS A 40 11.92 7.80 -1.49
C HIS A 40 11.29 7.89 -0.11
N ASP A 41 11.45 9.02 0.58
CA ASP A 41 11.00 9.19 1.96
C ASP A 41 9.46 9.18 2.04
N GLU A 42 8.79 9.73 1.01
CA GLU A 42 7.33 9.66 0.89
C GLU A 42 6.84 8.22 0.67
N MET A 43 7.53 7.42 -0.15
CA MET A 43 7.18 6.01 -0.31
C MET A 43 7.29 5.24 1.00
N VAL A 44 8.37 5.48 1.76
CA VAL A 44 8.60 4.86 3.07
C VAL A 44 7.53 5.31 4.07
N ALA A 45 7.26 6.61 4.15
CA ALA A 45 6.26 7.17 5.06
C ALA A 45 4.85 6.62 4.78
N ARG A 46 4.46 6.47 3.51
CA ARG A 46 3.18 5.86 3.14
C ARG A 46 3.10 4.39 3.55
N ALA A 47 4.14 3.61 3.27
CA ALA A 47 4.16 2.20 3.62
C ALA A 47 4.15 1.98 5.14
N GLU A 48 4.95 2.72 5.90
CA GLU A 48 4.94 2.68 7.37
C GLU A 48 3.57 3.06 7.94
N PHE A 49 2.97 4.13 7.42
CA PHE A 49 1.64 4.55 7.83
C PHE A 49 0.59 3.48 7.54
N VAL A 50 0.58 2.91 6.33
CA VAL A 50 -0.37 1.85 5.94
C VAL A 50 -0.21 0.63 6.85
N LEU A 51 1.02 0.15 7.08
CA LEU A 51 1.23 -1.02 7.94
C LEU A 51 0.83 -0.73 9.40
N GLY A 52 1.08 0.49 9.89
CA GLY A 52 0.62 0.93 11.20
C GLY A 52 -0.91 0.98 11.31
N ALA A 53 -1.59 1.53 10.30
CA ALA A 53 -3.04 1.66 10.28
C ALA A 53 -3.76 0.30 10.18
N PHE A 54 -3.19 -0.68 9.46
CA PHE A 54 -3.76 -2.02 9.33
C PHE A 54 -3.47 -2.93 10.54
N GLY A 55 -2.48 -2.61 11.38
CA GLY A 55 -2.23 -3.26 12.66
C GLY A 55 -2.06 -4.78 12.53
N GLU A 56 -2.93 -5.55 13.17
CA GLU A 56 -2.93 -7.03 13.09
C GLU A 56 -3.11 -7.56 11.66
N ASN A 57 -3.73 -6.77 10.78
CA ASN A 57 -3.90 -7.09 9.36
C ASN A 57 -2.76 -6.57 8.48
N ALA A 58 -1.63 -6.13 9.05
CA ALA A 58 -0.49 -5.64 8.27
C ALA A 58 0.06 -6.69 7.27
N SER A 59 -0.02 -7.98 7.59
CA SER A 59 0.37 -9.07 6.69
C SER A 59 -0.61 -9.29 5.53
N HIS A 60 -1.78 -8.67 5.57
CA HIS A 60 -2.81 -8.74 4.52
C HIS A 60 -2.67 -7.61 3.48
N VAL A 61 -1.62 -6.80 3.60
CA VAL A 61 -1.38 -5.65 2.74
C VAL A 61 -0.25 -5.91 1.75
N ALA A 62 -0.49 -5.63 0.47
CA ALA A 62 0.54 -5.54 -0.55
C ALA A 62 0.90 -4.08 -0.82
N SER A 63 2.17 -3.83 -1.16
CA SER A 63 2.65 -2.52 -1.62
C SER A 63 2.58 -2.44 -3.15
N LEU A 64 1.65 -1.66 -3.68
CA LEU A 64 1.57 -1.37 -5.12
C LEU A 64 2.54 -0.25 -5.49
N VAL A 65 3.34 -0.48 -6.53
CA VAL A 65 4.27 0.50 -7.12
C VAL A 65 4.07 0.54 -8.62
N ASP A 66 3.82 1.73 -9.18
CA ASP A 66 3.77 1.98 -10.62
C ASP A 66 5.18 1.96 -11.22
N GLY A 67 5.80 0.78 -11.28
CA GLY A 67 7.23 0.60 -11.53
C GLY A 67 7.69 0.98 -12.93
N TYR A 68 6.78 1.13 -13.91
CA TYR A 68 7.15 1.62 -15.24
C TYR A 68 7.34 3.14 -15.23
N VAL A 69 6.35 3.90 -14.74
CA VAL A 69 6.42 5.37 -14.71
C VAL A 69 7.32 5.92 -13.60
N ALA A 70 7.34 5.29 -12.41
CA ALA A 70 8.22 5.69 -11.31
C ALA A 70 9.63 5.09 -11.41
N GLY A 71 9.80 4.11 -12.30
CA GLY A 71 11.07 3.47 -12.60
C GLY A 71 11.56 2.42 -11.59
N PRO A 72 12.69 1.74 -11.91
CA PRO A 72 13.21 0.62 -11.10
C PRO A 72 13.64 1.01 -9.68
N ALA A 73 13.99 2.27 -9.46
CA ALA A 73 14.39 2.77 -8.14
C ALA A 73 13.22 2.69 -7.15
N ALA A 74 12.01 3.12 -7.54
CA ALA A 74 10.81 3.03 -6.71
C ALA A 74 10.46 1.58 -6.34
N VAL A 75 10.58 0.66 -7.30
CA VAL A 75 10.37 -0.78 -7.06
C VAL A 75 11.40 -1.33 -6.07
N THR A 76 12.65 -0.90 -6.20
CA THR A 76 13.74 -1.31 -5.31
C THR A 76 13.56 -0.75 -3.90
N THR A 77 13.06 0.48 -3.75
CA THR A 77 12.65 1.06 -2.46
C THR A 77 11.67 0.14 -1.75
N ALA A 78 10.53 -0.19 -2.38
CA ALA A 78 9.54 -1.08 -1.78
C ALA A 78 10.15 -2.46 -1.44
N ARG A 79 10.92 -3.04 -2.36
CA ARG A 79 11.51 -4.38 -2.18
C ARG A 79 12.53 -4.46 -1.05
N LYS A 80 13.35 -3.43 -0.84
CA LYS A 80 14.43 -3.47 0.17
C LYS A 80 13.97 -3.06 1.56
N TYR A 81 13.06 -2.09 1.66
CA TYR A 81 12.63 -1.54 2.94
C TYR A 81 11.46 -2.32 3.54
N PHE A 82 10.61 -2.94 2.71
CA PHE A 82 9.48 -3.74 3.15
C PHE A 82 9.55 -5.17 2.58
N PRO A 83 10.64 -5.93 2.84
CA PRO A 83 10.89 -7.22 2.20
C PRO A 83 9.88 -8.32 2.57
N ASN A 84 9.12 -8.13 3.65
CA ASN A 84 8.09 -9.04 4.12
C ASN A 84 6.69 -8.71 3.58
N GLN A 85 6.55 -7.60 2.85
CA GLN A 85 5.29 -7.23 2.20
C GLN A 85 5.34 -7.64 0.72
N TYR A 86 4.21 -8.13 0.18
CA TYR A 86 4.13 -8.46 -1.23
C TYR A 86 4.29 -7.19 -2.08
N VAL A 87 5.25 -7.18 -3.00
CA VAL A 87 5.47 -6.06 -3.93
C VAL A 87 4.62 -6.27 -5.19
N HIS A 88 3.55 -5.49 -5.32
CA HIS A 88 2.69 -5.49 -6.49
C HIS A 88 3.20 -4.48 -7.53
N TYR A 89 3.97 -4.97 -8.51
CA TYR A 89 4.43 -4.15 -9.63
C TYR A 89 3.28 -3.84 -10.57
N HIS A 90 2.87 -2.57 -10.65
CA HIS A 90 1.94 -2.07 -11.65
C HIS A 90 2.70 -1.42 -12.80
N ARG A 91 2.26 -1.65 -14.04
CA ARG A 91 3.00 -1.31 -15.26
C ARG A 91 2.41 -0.15 -16.07
N ALA A 92 1.66 0.77 -15.44
CA ALA A 92 1.04 1.90 -16.13
C ALA A 92 2.00 2.59 -17.11
N GLY A 93 1.56 2.91 -18.33
CA GLY A 93 2.37 3.60 -19.34
C GLY A 93 3.26 2.72 -20.23
N HIS A 94 3.26 1.40 -20.06
CA HIS A 94 4.15 0.48 -20.79
C HIS A 94 3.87 0.28 -22.29
N GLY A 95 2.83 0.91 -22.83
CA GLY A 95 2.31 0.70 -24.19
C GLY A 95 2.95 1.62 -25.22
#